data_AF-A0A842CU97-F1
#
_entry.id   AF-A0A842CU97-F1
#
_cell.length_a   1.000
_cell.length_b   1.000
_cell.length_c   1.000
_cell.angle_alpha   90.00
_cell.angle_beta   90.00
_cell.angle_gamma   90.00
#
_symmetry.space_group_name_H-M   'P 1'
#
loop_
_entity.id
_entity.type
_entity.pdbx_description
1 polymer ?
#
loop_
_entity_poly.entity_id
_entity_poly.type
_entity_poly.pdbx_seq_one_letter_code
_entity_poly.pdbx_strand_id
1 'polypeptide(L)'
;MKTKYTGMRKFDIQHFASDDGNDGGSTEKQFTQEDMNDLAKKVRGEEKRKYAAAEKALKDSYEEDISNLNESLKAEKTKVADYDNVKQQLEEANGKITEFNSEKESAELADKLKELGVKSDRVEAFSKLIGEDKTEEALKKTLEDFPEFKASATTPKWSTEGNPNGAGAAKDKPMTMREALEQKMNNNNE
;
A
#
# COMPACT_ATOMS: atom_id res chain seq x y z
N MET A 1 -24.69 58.23 16.18
CA MET A 1 -24.49 58.36 14.72
C MET A 1 -25.87 58.33 14.05
N LYS A 2 -26.18 59.32 13.20
CA LYS A 2 -27.49 59.47 12.54
C LYS A 2 -27.51 58.67 11.23
N THR A 3 -28.32 57.62 11.14
CA THR A 3 -28.60 56.92 9.88
C THR A 3 -29.64 57.70 9.09
N LYS A 4 -29.22 58.26 7.95
CA LYS A 4 -30.08 58.93 6.98
C LYS A 4 -30.83 57.85 6.19
N TYR A 5 -32.15 57.76 6.36
CA TYR A 5 -33.02 57.06 5.42
C TYR A 5 -33.25 57.98 4.21
N THR A 6 -32.34 57.92 3.24
CA THR A 6 -32.53 58.50 1.91
C THR A 6 -33.21 57.47 1.01
N GLY A 7 -34.48 57.71 0.68
CA GLY A 7 -35.15 56.97 -0.41
C GLY A 7 -36.58 56.51 -0.17
N MET A 8 -37.43 57.23 0.58
CA MET A 8 -38.87 57.05 0.38
C MET A 8 -39.26 57.72 -0.94
N ARG A 9 -39.44 56.92 -2.00
CA ARG A 9 -40.16 57.38 -3.20
C ARG A 9 -41.57 57.75 -2.75
N LYS A 10 -41.86 59.06 -2.71
CA LYS A 10 -43.23 59.55 -2.56
C LYS A 10 -44.00 59.05 -3.78
N PHE A 11 -44.89 58.09 -3.59
CA PHE A 11 -45.88 57.79 -4.61
C PHE A 11 -46.75 59.04 -4.76
N ASP A 12 -46.67 59.66 -5.93
CA ASP A 12 -47.47 60.81 -6.27
C ASP A 12 -48.89 60.33 -6.57
N ILE A 13 -49.79 60.46 -5.58
CA ILE A 13 -51.20 60.05 -5.67
C ILE A 13 -52.02 61.12 -6.44
N GLN A 14 -51.41 62.19 -6.95
CA GLN A 14 -52.15 63.33 -7.50
C GLN A 14 -52.59 63.20 -8.97
N HIS A 15 -52.40 62.04 -9.63
CA HIS A 15 -52.81 61.86 -11.02
C HIS A 15 -54.20 61.21 -11.21
N PHE A 16 -55.02 61.09 -10.16
CA PHE A 16 -56.35 60.47 -10.26
C PHE A 16 -57.53 61.39 -9.97
N ALA A 17 -57.30 62.69 -9.74
CA ALA A 17 -58.39 63.60 -9.40
C ALA A 17 -58.17 65.01 -9.97
N SER A 18 -58.26 65.15 -11.29
CA SER A 18 -58.66 66.40 -11.92
C SER A 18 -58.90 66.18 -13.42
N ASP A 19 -60.10 65.76 -13.77
CA ASP A 19 -60.71 66.14 -15.05
C ASP A 19 -62.25 66.05 -14.96
N ASP A 20 -62.84 66.97 -14.19
CA ASP A 20 -64.28 67.21 -14.22
C ASP A 20 -64.61 67.97 -15.51
N GLY A 21 -64.85 67.24 -16.59
CA GLY A 21 -64.87 67.84 -17.92
C GLY A 21 -65.47 67.03 -19.05
N ASN A 22 -66.59 66.34 -18.80
CA ASN A 22 -67.58 65.94 -19.83
C ASN A 22 -67.19 64.83 -20.83
N ASP A 23 -68.20 64.02 -21.12
CA ASP A 23 -68.36 63.09 -22.26
C ASP A 23 -67.89 61.62 -22.11
N GLY A 24 -68.88 60.74 -21.96
CA GLY A 24 -68.96 59.50 -22.73
C GLY A 24 -67.99 58.36 -22.42
N GLY A 25 -68.30 57.55 -21.41
CA GLY A 25 -68.11 56.09 -21.52
C GLY A 25 -66.73 55.55 -21.14
N SER A 26 -66.32 55.70 -19.89
CA SER A 26 -65.44 54.70 -19.28
C SER A 26 -66.27 53.43 -19.08
N THR A 27 -66.23 52.51 -20.04
CA THR A 27 -66.52 51.10 -19.74
C THR A 27 -65.54 50.69 -18.65
N GLU A 28 -65.96 50.78 -17.39
CA GLU A 28 -65.34 50.03 -16.30
C GLU A 28 -65.22 48.61 -16.82
N LYS A 29 -63.99 48.15 -17.07
CA LYS A 29 -63.73 46.78 -17.52
C LYS A 29 -64.26 45.86 -16.42
N GLN A 30 -65.49 45.40 -16.56
CA GLN A 30 -66.08 44.44 -15.65
C GLN A 30 -65.32 43.14 -15.88
N PHE A 31 -64.51 42.77 -14.89
CA PHE A 31 -63.75 41.53 -14.95
C PHE A 31 -64.74 40.38 -14.86
N THR A 32 -64.83 39.58 -15.91
CA THR A 32 -65.81 38.50 -15.96
C THR A 32 -65.32 37.31 -15.15
N GLN A 33 -66.24 36.40 -14.80
CA GLN A 33 -65.87 35.13 -14.18
C GLN A 33 -64.96 34.30 -15.10
N GLU A 34 -65.10 34.44 -16.43
CA GLU A 34 -64.22 33.79 -17.41
C GLU A 34 -62.79 34.35 -17.33
N ASP A 35 -62.63 35.66 -17.22
CA ASP A 35 -61.32 36.30 -17.04
C ASP A 35 -60.63 35.82 -15.74
N MET A 36 -61.39 35.64 -14.65
CA MET A 36 -60.87 35.06 -13.39
C MET A 36 -60.44 33.61 -13.57
N ASN A 37 -61.24 32.81 -14.26
CA ASN A 37 -60.96 31.41 -14.50
C ASN A 37 -59.69 31.23 -15.36
N ASP A 38 -59.50 32.07 -16.37
CA ASP A 38 -58.33 32.03 -17.24
C ASP A 38 -57.06 32.54 -16.55
N LEU A 39 -57.18 33.57 -15.70
CA LEU A 39 -56.09 33.99 -14.82
C LEU A 39 -55.68 32.85 -13.86
N ALA A 40 -56.65 32.17 -13.24
CA ALA A 40 -56.39 31.06 -12.33
C ALA A 40 -55.70 29.88 -13.04
N LYS A 41 -56.11 29.55 -14.28
CA LYS A 41 -55.44 28.52 -15.10
C LYS A 41 -54.00 28.93 -15.43
N LYS A 42 -53.77 30.20 -15.80
CA LYS A 42 -52.45 30.72 -16.14
C LYS A 42 -51.51 30.67 -14.94
N VAL A 43 -51.94 31.19 -13.78
CA VAL A 43 -51.16 31.17 -12.54
C VAL A 43 -50.82 29.73 -12.14
N ARG A 44 -51.80 28.81 -12.15
CA ARG A 44 -51.56 27.39 -11.85
C ARG A 44 -50.60 26.74 -12.84
N GLY A 45 -50.67 27.10 -14.12
CA GLY A 45 -49.76 26.62 -15.16
C GLY A 45 -48.33 27.12 -14.95
N GLU A 46 -48.16 28.39 -14.61
CA GLU A 46 -46.86 28.98 -14.29
C GLU A 46 -46.25 28.39 -13.03
N GLU A 47 -47.04 28.20 -11.96
CA GLU A 47 -46.61 27.51 -10.74
C GLU A 47 -46.13 26.10 -11.04
N LYS A 48 -46.92 25.29 -11.77
CA LYS A 48 -46.51 23.94 -12.17
C LYS A 48 -45.18 23.92 -12.94
N ARG A 49 -44.97 24.87 -13.85
CA ARG A 49 -43.69 24.98 -14.59
C ARG A 49 -42.52 25.35 -13.67
N LYS A 50 -42.73 26.25 -12.70
CA LYS A 50 -41.71 26.60 -11.70
C LYS A 50 -41.36 25.41 -10.82
N TYR A 51 -42.35 24.66 -10.35
CA TYR A 51 -42.10 23.44 -9.57
C TYR A 51 -41.37 22.38 -10.39
N ALA A 52 -41.79 22.14 -11.64
CA ALA A 52 -41.10 21.18 -12.50
C ALA A 52 -39.65 21.60 -12.80
N ALA A 53 -39.39 22.89 -13.01
CA ALA A 53 -38.04 23.41 -13.21
C ALA A 53 -37.19 23.29 -11.94
N ALA A 54 -37.75 23.58 -10.76
CA ALA A 54 -37.05 23.43 -9.49
C ALA A 54 -36.77 21.96 -9.16
N GLU A 55 -37.72 21.06 -9.42
CA GLU A 55 -37.54 19.61 -9.24
C GLU A 55 -36.45 19.07 -10.17
N LYS A 56 -36.44 19.51 -11.43
CA LYS A 56 -35.38 19.15 -12.37
C LYS A 56 -34.02 19.65 -11.91
N ALA A 57 -33.91 20.93 -11.53
CA ALA A 57 -32.66 21.50 -11.05
C ALA A 57 -32.13 20.77 -9.79
N LEU A 58 -33.02 20.37 -8.88
CA LEU A 58 -32.66 19.56 -7.72
C LEU A 58 -32.17 18.17 -8.11
N LYS A 59 -32.82 17.50 -9.06
CA LYS A 59 -32.37 16.19 -9.56
C LYS A 59 -31.00 16.30 -10.23
N ASP A 60 -30.83 17.26 -11.12
CA ASP A 60 -29.56 17.49 -11.83
C ASP A 60 -28.43 17.77 -10.81
N SER A 61 -28.69 18.58 -9.76
CA SER A 61 -27.75 18.84 -8.67
C SER A 61 -27.40 17.58 -7.87
N TYR A 62 -28.40 16.75 -7.54
CA TYR A 62 -28.14 15.50 -6.81
C TYR A 62 -27.38 14.49 -7.66
N GLU A 63 -27.65 14.40 -8.97
CA GLU A 63 -26.91 13.54 -9.89
C GLU A 63 -25.43 13.99 -9.99
N GLU A 64 -25.18 15.30 -10.05
CA GLU A 64 -23.83 15.86 -10.02
C GLU A 64 -23.11 15.53 -8.71
N ASP A 65 -23.76 15.74 -7.56
CA ASP A 65 -23.19 15.40 -6.24
C ASP A 65 -22.87 13.91 -6.12
N ILE A 66 -23.77 13.03 -6.59
CA ILE A 66 -23.55 11.58 -6.60
C ILE A 66 -22.37 11.21 -7.50
N SER A 67 -22.26 11.83 -8.68
CA SER A 67 -21.13 11.60 -9.58
C SER A 67 -19.80 11.99 -8.92
N ASN A 68 -19.73 13.20 -8.34
CA ASN A 68 -18.55 13.72 -7.66
C ASN A 68 -18.13 12.84 -6.45
N LEU A 69 -19.11 12.36 -5.67
CA LEU A 69 -18.86 11.45 -4.56
C LEU A 69 -18.34 10.09 -5.03
N ASN A 70 -18.87 9.56 -6.13
CA ASN A 70 -18.40 8.29 -6.70
C ASN A 70 -16.97 8.39 -7.25
N GLU A 71 -16.63 9.50 -7.90
CA GLU A 71 -15.25 9.76 -8.35
C GLU A 71 -14.28 9.87 -7.17
N SER A 72 -14.67 10.59 -6.12
CA SER A 72 -13.89 10.72 -4.88
C SER A 72 -13.69 9.36 -4.20
N LEU A 73 -14.74 8.53 -4.12
CA LEU A 73 -14.67 7.18 -3.55
C LEU A 73 -13.73 6.29 -4.37
N LYS A 74 -13.74 6.40 -5.70
CA LYS A 74 -12.84 5.63 -6.56
C LYS A 74 -11.39 6.04 -6.34
N ALA A 75 -11.11 7.34 -6.25
CA ALA A 75 -9.76 7.84 -5.95
C ALA A 75 -9.26 7.34 -4.58
N GLU A 76 -10.13 7.34 -3.56
CA GLU A 76 -9.76 6.88 -2.22
C GLU A 76 -9.48 5.37 -2.19
N LYS A 77 -10.27 4.56 -2.90
CA LYS A 77 -10.00 3.12 -3.05
C LYS A 77 -8.64 2.84 -3.67
N THR A 78 -8.23 3.63 -4.65
CA THR A 78 -6.88 3.50 -5.24
C THR A 78 -5.80 3.80 -4.21
N LYS A 79 -5.93 4.87 -3.42
CA LYS A 79 -4.95 5.20 -2.37
C LYS A 79 -4.83 4.10 -1.31
N VAL A 80 -5.95 3.50 -0.91
CA VAL A 80 -5.95 2.37 0.04
C VAL A 80 -5.19 1.18 -0.54
N ALA A 81 -5.41 0.85 -1.82
CA ALA A 81 -4.68 -0.23 -2.49
C ALA A 81 -3.18 0.07 -2.59
N ASP A 82 -2.79 1.31 -2.88
CA ASP A 82 -1.39 1.73 -2.89
C ASP A 82 -0.75 1.62 -1.50
N TYR A 83 -1.47 2.01 -0.45
CA TYR A 83 -1.01 1.87 0.94
C TYR A 83 -0.78 0.40 1.33
N ASP A 84 -1.71 -0.49 0.99
CA ASP A 84 -1.60 -1.92 1.28
C ASP A 84 -0.38 -2.54 0.57
N ASN A 85 -0.10 -2.13 -0.66
CA ASN A 85 1.11 -2.55 -1.39
C ASN A 85 2.39 -2.08 -0.71
N VAL A 86 2.46 -0.80 -0.32
CA VAL A 86 3.63 -0.25 0.40
C VAL A 86 3.84 -0.98 1.74
N LYS A 87 2.76 -1.29 2.46
CA LYS A 87 2.83 -2.04 3.70
C LYS A 87 3.41 -3.44 3.49
N GLN A 88 2.95 -4.16 2.46
CA GLN A 88 3.48 -5.48 2.12
C GLN A 88 4.98 -5.41 1.78
N GLN A 89 5.40 -4.44 0.96
CA GLN A 89 6.81 -4.25 0.63
C GLN A 89 7.67 -3.97 1.86
N LEU A 90 7.14 -3.21 2.83
CA LEU A 90 7.84 -2.92 4.08
C LEU A 90 7.95 -4.16 4.97
N GLU A 91 6.92 -4.99 5.04
CA GLU A 91 6.97 -6.29 5.74
C GLU A 91 7.99 -7.24 5.11
N GLU A 92 8.01 -7.35 3.76
CA GLU A 92 9.00 -8.15 3.04
C GLU A 92 10.44 -7.63 3.24
N ALA A 93 10.63 -6.30 3.21
CA ALA A 93 11.93 -5.68 3.45
C ALA A 93 12.42 -5.94 4.89
N ASN A 94 11.52 -5.80 5.88
CA ASN A 94 11.86 -6.13 7.27
C ASN A 94 12.23 -7.60 7.45
N GLY A 95 11.50 -8.52 6.81
CA GLY A 95 11.85 -9.95 6.83
C GLY A 95 13.26 -10.21 6.29
N LYS A 96 13.61 -9.61 5.16
CA LYS A 96 14.96 -9.71 4.57
C LYS A 96 16.04 -9.11 5.46
N ILE A 97 15.75 -7.99 6.14
CA ILE A 97 16.68 -7.36 7.10
C ILE A 97 16.91 -8.28 8.30
N THR A 98 15.85 -8.90 8.84
CA THR A 98 15.97 -9.85 9.95
C THR A 98 16.81 -11.07 9.56
N GLU A 99 16.57 -11.64 8.38
CA GLU A 99 17.36 -12.76 7.85
C GLU A 99 18.83 -12.36 7.68
N PHE A 100 19.10 -11.22 7.03
CA PHE A 100 20.45 -10.71 6.85
C PHE A 100 21.19 -10.48 8.19
N ASN A 101 20.51 -9.89 9.18
CA ASN A 101 21.10 -9.69 10.51
C ASN A 101 21.41 -11.02 11.19
N SER A 102 20.53 -12.03 11.07
CA SER A 102 20.75 -13.36 11.62
C SER A 102 21.93 -14.08 10.96
N GLU A 103 22.06 -13.97 9.63
CA GLU A 103 23.21 -14.49 8.89
C GLU A 103 24.51 -13.80 9.31
N LYS A 104 24.48 -12.47 9.44
CA LYS A 104 25.64 -11.68 9.87
C LYS A 104 26.10 -12.05 11.28
N GLU A 105 25.18 -12.14 12.23
CA GLU A 105 25.47 -12.58 13.61
C GLU A 105 26.03 -14.00 13.65
N SER A 106 25.50 -14.90 12.81
CA SER A 106 25.98 -16.28 12.70
C SER A 106 27.39 -16.35 12.10
N ALA A 107 27.68 -15.53 11.09
CA ALA A 107 29.00 -15.43 10.48
C ALA A 107 30.03 -14.83 11.47
N GLU A 108 29.68 -13.74 12.15
CA GLU A 108 30.53 -13.12 13.18
C GLU A 108 30.84 -14.10 14.33
N LEU A 109 29.85 -14.87 14.76
CA LEU A 109 30.06 -15.93 15.76
C LEU A 109 30.98 -17.03 15.24
N ALA A 110 30.77 -17.49 14.01
CA ALA A 110 31.63 -18.52 13.41
C ALA A 110 33.09 -18.07 13.31
N ASP A 111 33.33 -16.80 12.99
CA ASP A 111 34.69 -16.25 12.92
C ASP A 111 35.33 -16.09 14.30
N LYS A 112 34.59 -15.61 15.31
CA LYS A 112 35.06 -15.60 16.72
C LYS A 112 35.43 -17.01 17.21
N LEU A 113 34.62 -18.02 16.86
CA LEU A 113 34.89 -19.41 17.23
C LEU A 113 36.16 -19.95 16.54
N LYS A 114 36.40 -19.60 15.28
CA LYS A 114 37.66 -19.94 14.60
C LYS A 114 38.86 -19.25 15.26
N GLU A 115 38.74 -17.98 15.65
CA GLU A 115 39.80 -17.24 16.36
C GLU A 115 40.14 -17.88 17.71
N LEU A 116 39.13 -18.40 18.43
CA LEU A 116 39.31 -19.17 19.67
C LEU A 116 39.85 -20.59 19.45
N GLY A 117 40.07 -21.00 18.20
CA GLY A 117 40.66 -22.29 17.84
C GLY A 117 39.67 -23.45 17.80
N VAL A 118 38.36 -23.18 17.68
CA VAL A 118 37.34 -24.22 17.47
C VAL A 118 37.49 -24.82 16.07
N LYS A 119 37.43 -26.15 15.97
CA LYS A 119 37.48 -26.85 14.69
C LYS A 119 36.31 -26.44 13.79
N SER A 120 36.58 -26.18 12.51
CA SER A 120 35.57 -25.69 11.55
C SER A 120 34.36 -26.63 11.41
N ASP A 121 34.55 -27.94 11.54
CA ASP A 121 33.48 -28.96 11.49
C ASP A 121 32.64 -29.02 12.77
N ARG A 122 33.07 -28.33 13.84
CA ARG A 122 32.42 -28.34 15.16
C ARG A 122 31.83 -27.00 15.58
N VAL A 123 32.02 -25.94 14.79
CA VAL A 123 31.47 -24.60 15.04
C VAL A 123 29.96 -24.63 15.26
N GLU A 124 29.21 -25.37 14.43
CA GLU A 124 27.76 -25.44 14.54
C GLU A 124 27.30 -26.17 15.82
N ALA A 125 27.99 -27.25 16.18
CA ALA A 125 27.71 -27.99 17.41
C ALA A 125 28.07 -27.18 18.67
N PHE A 126 29.17 -26.42 18.62
CA PHE A 126 29.59 -25.54 19.72
C PHE A 126 28.64 -24.35 19.92
N SER A 127 28.20 -23.74 18.83
CA SER A 127 27.19 -22.66 18.86
C SER A 127 25.88 -23.14 19.50
N LYS A 128 25.43 -24.37 19.19
CA LYS A 128 24.26 -24.99 19.83
C LYS A 128 24.46 -25.30 21.31
N LEU A 129 25.68 -25.63 21.74
CA LEU A 129 26.02 -25.95 23.11
C LEU A 129 25.99 -24.72 24.03
N ILE A 130 26.44 -23.57 23.51
CA ILE A 130 26.41 -22.28 24.21
C ILE A 130 24.99 -21.71 24.30
N GLY A 131 24.16 -21.97 23.28
CA GLY A 131 22.79 -21.46 23.24
C GLY A 131 22.75 -19.95 22.99
N GLU A 132 22.01 -19.22 23.83
CA GLU A 132 21.75 -17.79 23.64
C GLU A 132 22.88 -16.88 24.14
N ASP A 133 23.70 -17.33 25.11
CA ASP A 133 24.78 -16.52 25.70
C ASP A 133 26.06 -16.58 24.86
N LYS A 134 26.09 -15.82 23.77
CA LYS A 134 27.20 -15.76 22.81
C LYS A 134 28.29 -14.74 23.18
N THR A 135 28.42 -14.41 24.48
CA THR A 135 29.46 -13.51 24.98
C THR A 135 30.84 -14.14 24.91
N GLU A 136 31.90 -13.32 24.84
CA GLU A 136 33.27 -13.83 24.73
C GLU A 136 33.69 -14.63 25.97
N GLU A 137 33.24 -14.24 27.16
CA GLU A 137 33.48 -15.03 28.38
C GLU A 137 32.78 -16.39 28.35
N ALA A 138 31.51 -16.45 27.92
CA ALA A 138 30.78 -17.70 27.78
C ALA A 138 31.44 -18.61 26.73
N LEU A 139 31.82 -18.06 25.57
CA LEU A 139 32.56 -18.78 24.53
C LEU A 139 33.85 -19.41 25.06
N LYS A 140 34.65 -18.66 25.83
CA LYS A 140 35.88 -19.18 26.43
C LYS A 140 35.61 -20.24 27.48
N LYS A 141 34.65 -20.00 28.38
CA LYS A 141 34.30 -20.94 29.45
C LYS A 141 33.79 -22.27 28.91
N THR A 142 32.87 -22.25 27.94
CA THR A 142 32.38 -23.50 27.32
C THR A 142 33.49 -24.21 26.56
N LEU A 143 34.46 -23.49 26.01
CA LEU A 143 35.61 -24.10 25.35
C LEU A 143 36.63 -24.70 26.33
N GLU A 144 36.68 -24.19 27.56
CA GLU A 144 37.43 -24.80 28.67
C GLU A 144 36.74 -26.06 29.19
N ASP A 145 35.42 -26.00 29.34
CA ASP A 145 34.59 -27.14 29.78
C ASP A 145 34.58 -28.29 28.75
N PHE A 146 34.69 -27.97 27.46
CA PHE A 146 34.66 -28.93 26.34
C PHE A 146 35.87 -28.74 25.40
N PRO A 147 37.08 -29.19 25.78
CA PRO A 147 38.30 -29.00 25.01
C PRO A 147 38.33 -29.80 23.69
N GLU A 148 37.48 -30.80 23.51
CA GLU A 148 37.36 -31.60 22.28
C GLU A 148 36.98 -30.76 21.05
N PHE A 149 36.37 -29.60 21.27
CA PHE A 149 36.05 -28.61 20.24
C PHE A 149 37.27 -27.86 19.73
N LYS A 150 38.37 -27.80 20.50
CA LYS A 150 39.62 -27.17 20.05
C LYS A 150 40.30 -28.03 19.00
N ALA A 151 40.93 -27.37 18.03
CA ALA A 151 41.88 -28.00 17.13
C ALA A 151 43.09 -28.48 17.95
N SER A 152 43.17 -29.79 18.23
CA SER A 152 44.34 -30.31 18.95
C SER A 152 45.58 -30.15 18.10
N ALA A 153 46.66 -29.57 18.64
CA ALA A 153 47.98 -29.57 18.01
C ALA A 153 48.58 -30.99 17.82
N THR A 154 47.94 -32.01 18.38
CA THR A 154 48.27 -33.41 18.17
C THR A 154 47.49 -34.01 17.01
N THR A 155 47.80 -33.58 15.80
CA THR A 155 47.64 -34.48 14.65
C THR A 155 48.48 -35.73 14.96
N PRO A 156 47.93 -36.96 14.95
CA PRO A 156 48.79 -38.12 14.81
C PRO A 156 49.57 -37.91 13.52
N LYS A 157 50.91 -37.80 13.61
CA LYS A 157 51.75 -37.95 12.43
C LYS A 157 51.54 -39.37 11.94
N TRP A 158 50.58 -39.59 11.06
CA TRP A 158 50.61 -40.78 10.22
C TRP A 158 51.92 -40.69 9.46
N SER A 159 52.79 -41.69 9.66
CA SER A 159 54.00 -41.82 8.87
C SER A 159 53.61 -41.83 7.40
N THR A 160 54.49 -41.33 6.53
CA THR A 160 54.29 -41.30 5.08
C THR A 160 54.00 -42.68 4.48
N GLU A 161 54.29 -43.75 5.22
CA GLU A 161 54.05 -45.15 4.84
C GLU A 161 52.75 -45.74 5.43
N GLY A 162 52.05 -44.99 6.28
CA GLY A 162 50.89 -45.49 7.02
C GLY A 162 49.54 -45.09 6.47
N ASN A 163 49.43 -44.21 5.46
CA ASN A 163 48.13 -43.73 4.99
C ASN A 163 47.35 -44.83 4.23
N PRO A 164 46.22 -45.38 4.77
CA PRO A 164 45.41 -46.37 4.07
C PRO A 164 44.69 -45.79 2.84
N ASN A 165 44.69 -44.45 2.68
CA ASN A 165 44.17 -43.75 1.50
C ASN A 165 45.28 -43.19 0.60
N GLY A 166 46.56 -43.50 0.86
CA GLY A 166 47.70 -42.89 0.16
C GLY A 166 48.25 -43.66 -1.04
N ALA A 167 47.89 -44.94 -1.18
CA ALA A 167 48.35 -45.78 -2.27
C ALA A 167 47.23 -45.96 -3.31
N GLY A 168 47.09 -45.00 -4.23
CA GLY A 168 46.16 -45.16 -5.36
C GLY A 168 45.91 -43.92 -6.22
N ALA A 169 46.32 -42.72 -5.80
CA ALA A 169 46.08 -41.48 -6.55
C ALA A 169 47.04 -41.28 -7.75
N ALA A 170 47.21 -42.32 -8.57
CA ALA A 170 47.98 -42.25 -9.81
C ALA A 170 47.32 -43.09 -10.92
N LYS A 171 46.09 -42.73 -11.26
CA LYS A 171 45.39 -42.91 -12.56
C LYS A 171 43.90 -42.84 -12.26
N ASP A 172 43.35 -41.63 -12.27
CA ASP A 172 41.98 -41.36 -12.72
C ASP A 172 41.77 -39.86 -12.59
N LYS A 173 41.88 -39.16 -13.72
CA LYS A 173 41.33 -37.82 -13.81
C LYS A 173 39.81 -37.95 -13.63
N PRO A 174 39.14 -37.06 -12.88
CA PRO A 174 37.69 -37.06 -12.84
C PRO A 174 37.17 -36.88 -14.27
N MET A 175 36.47 -37.89 -14.78
CA MET A 175 35.89 -37.88 -16.12
C MET A 175 34.82 -36.79 -16.18
N THR A 176 34.80 -36.04 -17.28
CA THR A 176 33.75 -35.05 -17.49
C THR A 176 32.43 -35.75 -17.83
N MET A 177 31.29 -35.13 -17.51
CA MET A 177 29.95 -35.68 -17.82
C MET A 177 29.79 -36.10 -19.29
N ARG A 178 30.54 -35.46 -20.20
CA ARG A 178 30.57 -35.78 -21.62
C ARG A 178 31.20 -37.14 -21.92
N GLU A 179 32.34 -37.43 -21.30
CA GLU A 179 33.08 -38.69 -21.47
C GLU A 179 32.32 -39.88 -20.86
N ALA A 180 31.64 -39.67 -19.73
CA ALA A 180 30.81 -40.69 -19.09
C ALA A 180 29.59 -41.10 -19.95
N LEU A 181 29.02 -40.16 -20.71
CA LEU A 181 27.91 -40.42 -21.63
C LEU A 181 28.38 -41.17 -22.89
N GLU A 182 29.55 -40.85 -23.42
CA GLU A 182 30.13 -41.55 -24.57
C GLU A 182 30.48 -43.01 -24.27
N GLN A 183 31.02 -43.31 -23.09
CA GLN A 183 31.27 -44.71 -22.68
C GLN A 183 29.98 -45.52 -22.54
N LYS A 184 28.89 -44.93 -22.05
CA LYS A 184 27.60 -45.63 -21.94
C LYS A 184 26.98 -45.93 -23.31
N MET A 185 27.17 -45.04 -24.30
CA MET A 185 26.62 -45.28 -25.63
C MET A 185 27.43 -46.34 -26.40
N ASN A 186 28.75 -46.39 -26.21
CA ASN A 186 29.58 -47.40 -26.87
C ASN A 186 29.40 -48.82 -26.28
N ASN A 187 29.12 -48.94 -24.98
CA ASN A 187 28.92 -50.25 -24.35
C ASN A 187 27.53 -50.88 -24.60
N ASN A 188 26.61 -50.15 -25.24
CA ASN A 188 25.26 -50.64 -25.54
C ASN A 188 25.09 -51.09 -27.00
N ASN A 189 26.18 -51.11 -27.79
CA ASN A 189 26.17 -51.51 -29.21
C ASN A 189 26.97 -52.81 -29.49
N GLU A 190 27.27 -53.60 -28.46
CA GLU A 190 27.73 -55.01 -28.60
C GLU A 190 26.60 -56.00 -28.30
#